data_AF-A0A7Y5Q8Q5-F1
#
_entry.id   AF-A0A7Y5Q8Q5-F1
#
_cell.length_a   1.000
_cell.length_b   1.000
_cell.length_c   1.000
_cell.angle_alpha   90.00
_cell.angle_beta   90.00
_cell.angle_gamma   90.00
#
_symmetry.space_group_name_H-M   'P 1'
#
loop_
_entity.id
_entity.type
_entity.pdbx_description
1 polymer ?
#
loop_
_entity_poly.entity_id
_entity_poly.type
_entity_poly.pdbx_seq_one_letter_code
_entity_poly.pdbx_strand_id
1 'polypeptide(L)'
;ATRATVLGREADGNPIASVADYGQGKVFYLGLPLEMTLTRTPGAFHEPEAPACWPWYRHLAEAAMGDRALRQPGGELMLTEHDLAADRRVVVVINPLPRPVQATLERQAGWRLEKVLHQSAVQAGGEVCVTLRANDAAVLMLAR
;
A
#
# COMPACT_ATOMS: atom_id res chain seq x y z
N ALA A 1 -12.23 -26.51 -20.33
CA ALA A 1 -12.85 -25.23 -19.92
C ALA A 1 -11.76 -24.34 -19.33
N THR A 2 -11.62 -23.10 -19.83
CA THR A 2 -10.65 -22.14 -19.28
C THR A 2 -11.18 -21.62 -17.95
N ARG A 3 -10.45 -21.87 -16.85
CA ARG A 3 -10.82 -21.41 -15.50
C ARG A 3 -10.36 -19.96 -15.19
N ALA A 4 -9.53 -19.38 -16.06
CA ALA A 4 -8.89 -18.10 -15.81
C ALA A 4 -9.54 -16.94 -16.58
N THR A 5 -9.71 -15.81 -15.90
CA THR A 5 -10.10 -14.52 -16.46
C THR A 5 -8.86 -13.72 -16.82
N VAL A 6 -8.80 -13.20 -18.05
CA VAL A 6 -7.68 -12.35 -18.51
C VAL A 6 -7.85 -10.94 -17.93
N LEU A 7 -6.80 -10.45 -17.26
CA LEU A 7 -6.73 -9.10 -16.67
C LEU A 7 -6.01 -8.10 -17.57
N GLY A 8 -5.13 -8.59 -18.45
CA GLY A 8 -4.36 -7.75 -19.38
C GLY A 8 -3.80 -8.54 -20.54
N ARG A 9 -3.52 -7.84 -21.65
CA ARG A 9 -2.92 -8.39 -22.87
C ARG A 9 -1.79 -7.49 -23.37
N GLU A 10 -0.84 -8.09 -24.06
CA GLU A 10 0.15 -7.38 -24.88
C GLU A 10 -0.49 -6.83 -26.15
N ALA A 11 0.26 -6.03 -26.92
CA ALA A 11 -0.22 -5.40 -28.15
C ALA A 11 -0.62 -6.41 -29.24
N ASP A 12 -0.02 -7.60 -29.25
CA ASP A 12 -0.35 -8.69 -30.17
C ASP A 12 -1.56 -9.54 -29.71
N GLY A 13 -2.14 -9.20 -28.56
CA GLY A 13 -3.30 -9.88 -27.98
C GLY A 13 -2.95 -11.03 -27.03
N ASN A 14 -1.68 -11.37 -26.82
CA ASN A 14 -1.29 -12.42 -25.88
C ASN A 14 -1.62 -12.03 -24.43
N PRO A 15 -2.27 -12.90 -23.62
CA PRO A 15 -2.55 -12.61 -22.22
C PRO A 15 -1.26 -12.46 -21.41
N ILE A 16 -1.10 -11.30 -20.75
CA ILE A 16 0.05 -11.02 -19.89
C ILE A 16 -0.29 -11.10 -18.41
N ALA A 17 -1.57 -10.96 -18.05
CA ALA A 17 -2.05 -11.09 -16.70
C ALA A 17 -3.37 -11.86 -16.68
N SER A 18 -3.53 -12.76 -15.71
CA SER A 18 -4.78 -13.51 -15.51
C SER A 18 -5.02 -13.87 -14.06
N VAL A 19 -6.26 -14.17 -13.73
CA VAL A 19 -6.68 -14.64 -12.41
C VAL A 19 -7.59 -15.84 -12.54
N ALA A 20 -7.44 -16.81 -11.65
CA ALA A 20 -8.33 -17.97 -11.56
C ALA A 20 -8.73 -18.23 -10.11
N ASP A 21 -9.96 -18.68 -9.88
CA ASP A 21 -10.37 -19.18 -8.57
C ASP A 21 -9.74 -20.54 -8.31
N TYR A 22 -9.18 -20.73 -7.11
CA TYR A 22 -8.54 -21.96 -6.68
C TYR A 22 -8.78 -22.21 -5.19
N GLY A 23 -9.68 -23.16 -4.88
CA GLY A 23 -10.10 -23.43 -3.51
C GLY A 23 -10.80 -22.23 -2.88
N GLN A 24 -10.33 -21.78 -1.72
CA GLN A 24 -10.85 -20.61 -1.00
C GLN A 24 -10.22 -19.28 -1.45
N GLY A 25 -9.31 -19.31 -2.43
CA GLY A 25 -8.55 -18.14 -2.85
C GLY A 25 -8.49 -17.96 -4.36
N LYS A 26 -7.59 -17.08 -4.78
CA LYS A 26 -7.33 -16.75 -6.17
C LYS A 26 -5.85 -16.97 -6.47
N VAL A 27 -5.56 -17.45 -7.68
CA VAL A 27 -4.20 -17.50 -8.22
C VAL A 27 -4.10 -16.42 -9.28
N PHE A 28 -3.15 -15.52 -9.09
CA PHE A 28 -2.81 -14.48 -10.06
C PHE A 28 -1.55 -14.90 -10.82
N TYR A 29 -1.58 -14.75 -12.13
CA TYR A 29 -0.43 -14.92 -13.00
C TYR A 29 -0.10 -13.59 -13.67
N LEU A 30 1.18 -13.22 -13.63
CA LEU A 30 1.75 -12.10 -14.38
C LEU A 30 2.93 -12.64 -15.19
N GLY A 31 2.82 -12.58 -16.52
CA GLY A 31 3.86 -13.04 -17.44
C GLY A 31 5.03 -12.06 -17.64
N LEU A 32 5.03 -10.94 -16.90
CA LEU A 32 6.14 -10.00 -16.85
C LEU A 32 7.03 -10.33 -15.64
N PRO A 33 8.36 -10.31 -15.78
CA PRO A 33 9.29 -10.48 -14.67
C PRO A 33 9.39 -9.18 -13.84
N LEU A 34 8.26 -8.70 -13.32
CA LEU A 34 8.08 -7.35 -12.78
C LEU A 34 9.10 -7.04 -11.68
N GLU A 35 9.24 -7.92 -10.71
CA GLU A 35 10.14 -7.78 -9.57
C GLU A 35 11.61 -7.72 -10.02
N MET A 36 11.98 -8.56 -10.99
CA MET A 36 13.34 -8.58 -11.54
C MET A 36 13.64 -7.31 -12.33
N THR A 37 12.68 -6.79 -13.08
CA THR A 37 12.83 -5.50 -13.77
C THR A 37 12.99 -4.38 -12.75
N LEU A 38 12.07 -4.26 -11.78
CA LEU A 38 12.10 -3.17 -10.80
C LEU A 38 13.38 -3.14 -9.95
N THR A 39 13.90 -4.31 -9.56
CA THR A 39 15.15 -4.40 -8.77
C THR A 39 16.42 -4.10 -9.56
N ARG A 40 16.37 -4.21 -10.90
CA ARG A 40 17.52 -4.00 -11.79
C ARG A 40 17.49 -2.65 -12.52
N THR A 41 16.38 -1.92 -12.44
CA THR A 41 16.23 -0.60 -13.03
C THR A 41 16.48 0.48 -11.97
N PRO A 42 17.61 1.22 -12.04
CA PRO A 42 17.82 2.37 -11.18
C PRO A 42 16.65 3.37 -11.31
N GLY A 43 16.21 3.95 -10.19
CA GLY A 43 15.14 4.95 -10.20
C GLY A 43 13.71 4.39 -10.26
N ALA A 44 13.52 3.08 -10.42
CA ALA A 44 12.20 2.44 -10.65
C ALA A 44 11.13 2.65 -9.56
N PHE A 45 11.48 3.28 -8.44
CA PHE A 45 10.58 3.52 -7.31
C PHE A 45 10.44 5.00 -6.91
N HIS A 46 11.23 5.91 -7.50
CA HIS A 46 11.25 7.31 -7.05
C HIS A 46 11.44 8.35 -8.15
N GLU A 47 11.91 7.96 -9.34
CA GLU A 47 12.02 8.90 -10.46
C GLU A 47 10.63 9.26 -11.02
N PRO A 48 10.43 10.47 -11.56
CA PRO A 48 9.14 10.89 -12.10
C PRO A 48 8.60 9.97 -13.21
N GLU A 49 9.48 9.38 -14.00
CA GLU A 49 9.15 8.45 -15.10
C GLU A 49 9.06 6.99 -14.63
N ALA A 50 9.22 6.71 -13.34
CA ALA A 50 9.12 5.37 -12.80
C ALA A 50 7.73 4.77 -13.08
N PRO A 51 7.65 3.51 -13.54
CA PRO A 51 6.38 2.88 -13.80
C PRO A 51 5.59 2.70 -12.49
N ALA A 52 4.31 3.10 -12.51
CA ALA A 52 3.42 2.90 -11.38
C ALA A 52 3.00 1.42 -11.26
N CYS A 53 3.88 0.59 -10.68
CA CYS A 53 3.65 -0.84 -10.51
C CYS A 53 2.90 -1.18 -9.21
N TRP A 54 2.91 -0.28 -8.22
CA TRP A 54 2.20 -0.46 -6.95
C TRP A 54 0.68 -0.71 -7.07
N PRO A 55 -0.08 -0.22 -8.08
CA PRO A 55 -1.49 -0.53 -8.22
C PRO A 55 -1.76 -2.02 -8.43
N TRP A 56 -0.82 -2.74 -9.08
CA TRP A 56 -0.89 -4.19 -9.23
C TRP A 56 -0.86 -4.88 -7.86
N TYR A 57 0.14 -4.57 -7.04
CA TYR A 57 0.26 -5.15 -5.69
C TYR A 57 -0.90 -4.73 -4.78
N ARG A 58 -1.41 -3.51 -4.91
CA ARG A 58 -2.62 -3.08 -4.19
C ARG A 58 -3.82 -3.95 -4.54
N HIS A 59 -4.02 -4.25 -5.83
CA HIS A 59 -5.10 -5.13 -6.28
C HIS A 59 -4.93 -6.56 -5.74
N LEU A 60 -3.71 -7.11 -5.80
CA LEU A 60 -3.41 -8.44 -5.25
C LEU A 60 -3.69 -8.53 -3.74
N ALA A 61 -3.32 -7.49 -3.00
CA ALA A 61 -3.41 -7.46 -1.55
C ALA A 61 -4.77 -6.99 -1.02
N GLU A 62 -5.72 -6.59 -1.88
CA GLU A 62 -7.01 -5.99 -1.49
C GLU A 62 -7.77 -6.86 -0.48
N ALA A 63 -7.84 -8.16 -0.72
CA ALA A 63 -8.51 -9.11 0.18
C ALA A 63 -7.80 -9.25 1.54
N ALA A 64 -6.48 -9.09 1.59
CA ALA A 64 -5.69 -9.21 2.81
C ALA A 64 -5.58 -7.88 3.60
N MET A 65 -5.77 -6.74 2.94
CA MET A 65 -5.67 -5.41 3.55
C MET A 65 -7.00 -4.90 4.15
N GLY A 66 -8.05 -5.71 4.14
CA GLY A 66 -9.39 -5.35 4.59
C GLY A 66 -9.44 -4.76 6.01
N ASP A 67 -8.64 -5.29 6.92
CA ASP A 67 -8.68 -4.97 8.36
C ASP A 67 -7.72 -3.84 8.78
N ARG A 68 -6.98 -3.20 7.86
CA ARG A 68 -6.04 -2.13 8.23
C ARG A 68 -6.73 -0.89 8.82
N ALA A 69 -6.18 -0.37 9.91
CA ALA A 69 -6.68 0.83 10.58
C ALA A 69 -6.43 2.10 9.75
N LEU A 70 -5.29 2.15 9.06
CA LEU A 70 -4.92 3.22 8.14
C LEU A 70 -4.59 2.67 6.75
N ARG A 71 -5.10 3.35 5.72
CA ARG A 71 -4.79 3.08 4.32
C ARG A 71 -4.17 4.31 3.70
N GLN A 72 -3.24 4.08 2.79
CA GLN A 72 -2.69 5.15 1.99
C GLN A 72 -3.20 5.04 0.55
N PRO A 73 -3.87 6.08 0.02
CA PRO A 73 -4.36 6.05 -1.35
C PRO A 73 -3.23 6.12 -2.40
N GLY A 74 -2.09 6.72 -2.05
CA GLY A 74 -0.91 6.86 -2.90
C GLY A 74 0.22 5.85 -2.62
N GLY A 75 1.21 5.79 -3.52
CA GLY A 75 2.35 4.85 -3.43
C GLY A 75 3.62 5.40 -2.77
N GLU A 76 3.61 6.64 -2.27
CA GLU A 76 4.84 7.36 -1.90
C GLU A 76 5.37 7.07 -0.48
N LEU A 77 4.55 6.51 0.41
CA LEU A 77 4.94 6.20 1.80
C LEU A 77 4.71 4.71 2.09
N MET A 78 5.46 4.20 3.05
CA MET A 78 5.33 2.82 3.51
C MET A 78 4.59 2.77 4.85
N LEU A 79 3.66 1.82 5.00
CA LEU A 79 2.87 1.66 6.21
C LEU A 79 2.99 0.25 6.76
N THR A 80 3.42 0.12 8.02
CA THR A 80 3.30 -1.12 8.80
C THR A 80 2.37 -0.92 9.98
N GLU A 81 1.54 -1.92 10.26
CA GLU A 81 0.66 -1.95 11.42
C GLU A 81 1.06 -3.11 12.33
N HIS A 82 1.02 -2.88 13.63
CA HIS A 82 1.36 -3.86 14.65
C HIS A 82 0.25 -3.88 15.71
N ASP A 83 -0.39 -5.02 15.89
CA ASP A 83 -1.40 -5.22 16.93
C ASP A 83 -0.74 -5.16 18.32
N LEU A 84 -1.26 -4.28 19.18
CA LEU A 84 -0.96 -4.31 20.62
C LEU A 84 -2.06 -5.05 21.40
N ALA A 85 -3.30 -4.96 20.89
CA ALA A 85 -4.49 -5.66 21.38
C ALA A 85 -5.54 -5.71 20.24
N ALA A 86 -6.69 -6.34 20.49
CA ALA A 86 -7.78 -6.45 19.51
C ALA A 86 -8.40 -5.11 19.08
N ASP A 87 -8.19 -4.06 19.86
CA ASP A 87 -8.72 -2.71 19.68
C ASP A 87 -7.63 -1.63 19.68
N ARG A 88 -6.35 -2.02 19.70
CA ARG A 88 -5.22 -1.08 19.73
C ARG A 88 -4.07 -1.51 18.83
N ARG A 89 -3.55 -0.55 18.07
CA ARG A 89 -2.47 -0.77 17.11
C ARG A 89 -1.44 0.34 17.15
N VAL A 90 -0.20 -0.02 16.86
CA VAL A 90 0.84 0.93 16.44
C VAL A 90 0.92 0.91 14.93
N VAL A 91 0.89 2.09 14.33
CA VAL A 91 1.11 2.27 12.90
C VAL A 91 2.36 3.11 12.69
N VAL A 92 3.27 2.58 11.88
CA VAL A 92 4.49 3.28 11.47
C VAL A 92 4.30 3.73 10.03
N VAL A 93 4.35 5.04 9.82
CA VAL A 93 4.22 5.67 8.50
C VAL A 93 5.59 6.22 8.12
N ILE A 94 6.20 5.67 7.09
CA ILE A 94 7.59 5.92 6.73
C ILE A 94 7.63 6.72 5.43
N ASN A 95 8.36 7.83 5.44
CA ASN A 95 8.72 8.58 4.24
C ASN A 95 10.10 8.15 3.75
N PRO A 96 10.19 7.32 2.70
CA PRO A 96 11.48 6.91 2.14
C PRO A 96 12.10 7.97 1.21
N LEU A 97 11.43 9.10 0.98
CA LEU A 97 11.89 10.12 0.04
C LEU A 97 12.92 11.07 0.69
N PRO A 98 13.88 11.61 -0.08
CA PRO A 98 14.86 12.59 0.40
C PRO A 98 14.28 14.01 0.57
N ARG A 99 12.95 14.14 0.59
CA ARG A 99 12.22 15.40 0.75
C ARG A 99 11.09 15.23 1.78
N PRO A 100 10.71 16.30 2.50
CA PRO A 100 9.54 16.23 3.37
C PRO A 100 8.26 15.95 2.58
N VAL A 101 7.31 15.27 3.22
CA VAL A 101 6.01 14.92 2.64
C VAL A 101 4.91 15.28 3.63
N GLN A 102 3.85 15.89 3.11
CA GLN A 102 2.56 15.95 3.79
C GLN A 102 1.62 14.99 3.07
N ALA A 103 1.04 14.04 3.81
CA ALA A 103 0.18 13.01 3.23
C ALA A 103 -1.08 12.83 4.05
N THR A 104 -2.16 12.49 3.35
CA THR A 104 -3.44 12.16 3.96
C THR A 104 -3.63 10.65 3.90
N LEU A 105 -3.86 10.05 5.06
CA LEU A 105 -4.15 8.62 5.21
C LEU A 105 -5.65 8.47 5.47
N GLU A 106 -6.26 7.52 4.78
CA GLU A 106 -7.64 7.12 5.01
C GLU A 106 -7.69 6.29 6.30
N ARG A 107 -8.57 6.68 7.22
CA ARG A 107 -8.79 5.96 8.47
C ARG A 107 -10.03 5.09 8.34
N GLN A 108 -9.89 3.81 8.64
CA GLN A 108 -11.03 2.90 8.70
C GLN A 108 -12.02 3.36 9.79
N ALA A 109 -13.32 3.20 9.53
CA ALA A 109 -14.37 3.50 10.49
C ALA A 109 -14.16 2.72 11.80
N GLY A 110 -14.48 3.34 12.93
CA GLY A 110 -14.28 2.79 14.27
C GLY A 110 -12.91 3.10 14.88
N TRP A 111 -11.84 3.13 14.09
CA TRP A 111 -10.51 3.51 14.59
C TRP A 111 -10.43 5.01 14.90
N ARG A 112 -9.54 5.43 15.80
CA ARG A 112 -9.21 6.82 16.07
C ARG A 112 -7.73 6.96 16.40
N LEU A 113 -7.14 8.11 16.06
CA LEU A 113 -5.80 8.48 16.49
C LEU A 113 -5.84 8.72 18.00
N GLU A 114 -5.24 7.82 18.77
CA GLU A 114 -5.17 7.90 20.23
C GLU A 114 -3.98 8.76 20.66
N LYS A 115 -2.82 8.54 20.04
CA LYS A 115 -1.57 9.21 20.40
C LYS A 115 -0.61 9.29 19.22
N VAL A 116 0.14 10.39 19.16
CA VAL A 116 1.32 10.52 18.30
C VAL A 116 2.55 10.29 19.18
N LEU A 117 3.33 9.27 18.86
CA LEU A 117 4.54 8.92 19.61
C LEU A 117 5.80 9.56 19.00
N HIS A 118 5.82 9.75 17.68
CA HIS A 118 6.92 10.39 16.97
C HIS A 118 6.38 11.21 15.79
N GLN A 119 7.01 12.37 15.56
CA GLN A 119 6.60 13.42 14.62
C GLN A 119 5.19 13.99 14.82
N SER A 120 4.48 14.32 13.74
CA SER A 120 3.23 15.06 13.74
C SER A 120 2.17 14.37 12.90
N ALA A 121 0.99 14.20 13.49
CA ALA A 121 -0.20 13.76 12.79
C ALA A 121 -1.43 14.45 13.38
N VAL A 122 -2.37 14.79 12.52
CA VAL A 122 -3.65 15.41 12.91
C VAL A 122 -4.78 14.59 12.33
N GLN A 123 -5.74 14.20 13.18
CA GLN A 123 -6.96 13.57 12.71
C GLN A 123 -7.97 14.65 12.30
N ALA A 124 -8.55 14.49 11.11
CA ALA A 124 -9.65 15.33 10.62
C ALA A 124 -10.71 14.44 9.96
N GLY A 125 -11.90 14.35 10.57
CA GLY A 125 -12.97 13.49 10.04
C GLY A 125 -12.55 12.02 9.91
N GLY A 126 -12.68 11.48 8.70
CA GLY A 126 -12.29 10.12 8.32
C GLY A 126 -10.81 9.94 7.96
N GLU A 127 -9.97 10.95 8.19
CA GLU A 127 -8.59 10.97 7.71
C GLU A 127 -7.59 11.27 8.84
N VAL A 128 -6.33 10.89 8.59
CA VAL A 128 -5.18 11.27 9.40
C VAL A 128 -4.14 11.92 8.49
N CYS A 129 -3.90 13.21 8.68
CA CYS A 129 -2.88 13.95 7.96
C CYS A 129 -1.55 13.86 8.71
N VAL A 130 -0.51 13.34 8.05
CA VAL A 130 0.85 13.24 8.61
C VAL A 130 1.77 14.24 7.92
N THR A 131 2.69 14.82 8.68
CA THR A 131 3.78 15.64 8.13
C THR A 131 5.10 14.98 8.49
N LEU A 132 5.76 14.45 7.47
CA LEU A 132 6.98 13.66 7.61
C LEU A 132 8.19 14.42 7.08
N ARG A 133 9.29 14.37 7.85
CA ARG A 133 10.61 14.80 7.36
C ARG A 133 11.12 13.84 6.29
N ALA A 134 12.10 14.30 5.52
CA ALA A 134 12.83 13.44 4.58
C ALA A 134 13.45 12.24 5.31
N ASN A 135 13.32 11.03 4.74
CA ASN A 135 13.91 9.79 5.25
C ASN A 135 13.60 9.51 6.73
N ASP A 136 12.39 9.82 7.18
CA ASP A 136 11.97 9.68 8.58
C ASP A 136 10.56 9.08 8.64
N ALA A 137 10.04 8.81 9.83
CA ALA A 137 8.76 8.16 10.05
C ALA A 137 7.91 8.87 11.11
N ALA A 138 6.60 8.67 11.07
CA ALA A 138 5.71 8.93 12.20
C ALA A 138 5.32 7.60 12.86
N VAL A 139 5.22 7.61 14.18
CA VAL A 139 4.74 6.47 14.97
C VAL A 139 3.44 6.89 15.64
N LEU A 140 2.36 6.22 15.27
CA LEU A 140 0.99 6.55 15.68
C LEU A 140 0.42 5.40 16.50
N MET A 141 -0.32 5.70 17.55
CA MET A 141 -1.19 4.75 18.22
C MET A 141 -2.62 5.00 17.79
N LEU A 142 -3.30 3.95 17.36
CA LEU A 142 -4.73 3.97 17.10
C LEU A 142 -5.47 3.06 18.07
N ALA A 143 -6.69 3.47 18.40
CA ALA A 143 -7.64 2.70 19.21
C ALA A 143 -8.98 2.58 18.50
N ARG A 144 -9.76 1.55 18.79
CA ARG A 144 -11.13 1.33 18.27
C ARG A 144 -12.15 1.34 19.40
#